data_AF-A0A3N5N3P4-F1
#
_entry.id   AF-A0A3N5N3P4-F1
#
_cell.length_a   1.000
_cell.length_b   1.000
_cell.length_c   1.000
_cell.angle_alpha   90.00
_cell.angle_beta   90.00
_cell.angle_gamma   90.00
#
_symmetry.space_group_name_H-M   'P 1'
#
loop_
_entity.id
_entity.type
_entity.pdbx_description
1 polymer ?
#
loop_
_entity_poly.entity_id
_entity_poly.type
_entity_poly.pdbx_seq_one_letter_code
_entity_poly.pdbx_strand_id
1 'polypeptide(L)'
;MNKKLSFASIIAVLLVISIILVIRKFETVDLTSEVAGEIYAALEQGQTALAVGALNWDCGQYSDIFVDTTDHRLTADTKAYIDQVLGSGASTHAGYYTAMYATCIHGSRIIPLYEALISQARAENRDLTGEEWDELKKANFGEIPPAPPPEGATVPEIVLDIQSIRVTLGGKKAVVLFDDGSALLKAILVRIDGRWWIASVVAQKVHF
;
A
#
# COMPACT_ATOMS: atom_id res chain seq x y z
N MET A 1 48.97 24.39 -32.04
CA MET A 1 49.36 23.00 -31.70
C MET A 1 48.16 22.30 -31.09
N ASN A 2 47.37 21.58 -31.89
CA ASN A 2 46.09 21.00 -31.43
C ASN A 2 46.35 19.68 -30.70
N LYS A 3 46.14 19.67 -29.37
CA LYS A 3 46.13 18.45 -28.57
C LYS A 3 44.92 17.60 -28.98
N LYS A 4 45.15 16.57 -29.80
CA LYS A 4 44.14 15.53 -30.07
C LYS A 4 43.87 14.79 -28.76
N LEU A 5 42.64 14.87 -28.26
CA LEU A 5 42.19 14.00 -27.17
C LEU A 5 42.32 12.55 -27.62
N SER A 6 42.94 11.71 -26.79
CA SER A 6 43.03 10.28 -27.08
C SER A 6 41.65 9.63 -26.97
N PHE A 7 41.39 8.61 -27.77
CA PHE A 7 40.14 7.85 -27.75
C PHE A 7 39.82 7.28 -26.35
N ALA A 8 40.86 6.89 -25.60
CA ALA A 8 40.75 6.43 -24.21
C ALA A 8 40.24 7.53 -23.25
N SER A 9 40.61 8.79 -23.48
CA SER A 9 40.14 9.94 -22.69
C SER A 9 38.65 10.22 -22.93
N ILE A 10 38.16 9.99 -24.16
CA ILE A 10 36.74 10.14 -24.51
C ILE A 10 35.90 9.04 -23.84
N ILE A 11 36.38 7.79 -23.87
CA ILE A 11 35.69 6.66 -23.22
C ILE A 11 35.63 6.87 -21.70
N ALA A 12 36.72 7.29 -21.06
CA ALA A 12 36.72 7.53 -19.61
C ALA A 12 35.74 8.64 -19.20
N VAL A 13 35.65 9.73 -19.98
CA VAL A 13 34.67 10.81 -19.74
C VAL A 13 33.24 10.31 -19.90
N LEU A 14 32.95 9.52 -20.94
CA LEU A 14 31.63 8.94 -21.15
C LEU A 14 31.25 7.98 -20.01
N LEU A 15 32.18 7.15 -19.53
CA LEU A 15 31.95 6.20 -18.45
C LEU A 15 31.69 6.92 -17.12
N VAL A 16 32.42 8.00 -16.83
CA VAL A 16 32.18 8.85 -15.66
C VAL A 16 30.84 9.59 -15.78
N ILE A 17 30.46 10.09 -16.95
CA ILE A 17 29.15 10.71 -17.18
C ILE A 17 28.03 9.68 -17.00
N SER A 18 28.18 8.45 -17.52
CA SER A 18 27.21 7.37 -17.30
C SER A 18 27.11 6.97 -15.83
N ILE A 19 28.21 6.93 -15.09
CA ILE A 19 28.22 6.67 -13.64
C ILE A 19 27.53 7.83 -12.88
N ILE A 20 27.81 9.08 -13.23
CA ILE A 20 27.18 10.27 -12.60
C ILE A 20 25.68 10.32 -12.90
N LEU A 21 25.26 9.99 -14.13
CA LEU A 21 23.84 9.89 -14.52
C LEU A 21 23.11 8.74 -13.80
N VAL A 22 23.81 7.67 -13.43
CA VAL A 22 23.24 6.57 -12.64
C VAL A 22 23.13 6.92 -11.16
N ILE A 23 24.00 7.79 -10.63
CA ILE A 23 24.07 8.13 -9.20
C ILE A 23 23.01 9.17 -8.77
N ARG A 24 22.53 10.05 -9.67
CA ARG A 24 21.47 11.02 -9.34
C ARG A 24 20.09 10.56 -9.82
N LYS A 25 19.52 9.51 -9.22
CA LYS A 25 18.15 9.07 -9.61
C LYS A 25 17.02 9.85 -8.94
N PHE A 26 17.29 10.54 -7.83
CA PHE A 26 16.28 11.25 -7.04
C PHE A 26 16.80 12.59 -6.53
N GLU A 27 15.89 13.55 -6.42
CA GLU A 27 16.09 14.85 -5.78
C GLU A 27 15.16 14.97 -4.56
N THR A 28 15.68 15.53 -3.47
CA THR A 28 14.87 15.87 -2.30
C THR A 28 14.01 17.08 -2.65
N VAL A 29 12.72 16.99 -2.32
CA VAL A 29 11.74 18.04 -2.57
C VAL A 29 11.53 18.88 -1.31
N ASP A 30 11.40 20.19 -1.48
CA ASP A 30 10.95 21.09 -0.42
C ASP A 30 9.51 20.73 -0.04
N LEU A 31 9.27 20.44 1.24
CA LEU A 31 7.95 20.03 1.74
C LEU A 31 6.87 21.11 1.61
N THR A 32 7.27 22.37 1.37
CA THR A 32 6.35 23.49 1.11
C THR A 32 6.01 23.66 -0.38
N SER A 33 6.64 22.89 -1.27
CA SER A 33 6.41 23.00 -2.71
C SER A 33 5.05 22.45 -3.14
N GLU A 34 4.56 22.90 -4.29
CA GLU A 34 3.33 22.39 -4.91
C GLU A 34 3.38 20.87 -5.12
N VAL A 35 4.51 20.33 -5.59
CA VAL A 35 4.70 18.88 -5.78
C VAL A 35 4.59 18.11 -4.46
N ALA A 36 5.13 18.67 -3.36
CA ALA A 36 4.97 18.06 -2.05
C ALA A 36 3.50 18.06 -1.61
N GLY A 37 2.77 19.15 -1.88
CA GLY A 37 1.32 19.24 -1.62
C GLY A 37 0.51 18.20 -2.41
N GLU A 38 0.80 18.00 -3.70
CA GLU A 38 0.15 16.96 -4.52
C GLU A 38 0.40 15.55 -3.96
N ILE A 39 1.64 15.25 -3.56
CA ILE A 39 2.04 13.95 -3.02
C ILE A 39 1.40 13.73 -1.64
N TYR A 40 1.36 14.76 -0.79
CA TYR A 40 0.70 14.71 0.50
C TYR A 40 -0.79 14.39 0.34
N ALA A 41 -1.49 15.13 -0.53
CA ALA A 41 -2.91 14.91 -0.79
C ALA A 41 -3.19 13.48 -1.30
N ALA A 42 -2.35 12.94 -2.19
CA ALA A 42 -2.48 11.56 -2.65
C ALA A 42 -2.29 10.54 -1.52
N LEU A 43 -1.34 10.78 -0.61
CA LEU A 43 -1.11 9.92 0.56
C LEU A 43 -2.26 9.97 1.56
N GLU A 44 -2.73 11.16 1.90
CA GLU A 44 -3.86 11.38 2.80
C GLU A 44 -5.12 10.70 2.24
N GLN A 45 -5.39 10.85 0.95
CA GLN A 45 -6.48 10.16 0.26
C GLN A 45 -6.33 8.63 0.37
N GLY A 46 -5.13 8.11 0.15
CA GLY A 46 -4.84 6.67 0.27
C GLY A 46 -5.00 6.12 1.67
N GLN A 47 -4.48 6.81 2.68
CA GLN A 47 -4.62 6.39 4.08
C GLN A 47 -6.08 6.45 4.53
N THR A 48 -6.82 7.48 4.11
CA THR A 48 -8.26 7.57 4.35
C THR A 48 -9.00 6.39 3.71
N ALA A 49 -8.70 6.06 2.46
CA ALA A 49 -9.32 4.91 1.78
C ALA A 49 -8.97 3.59 2.48
N LEU A 50 -7.72 3.39 2.92
CA LEU A 50 -7.34 2.20 3.69
C LEU A 50 -8.10 2.13 5.02
N ALA A 51 -8.25 3.24 5.74
CA ALA A 51 -8.99 3.29 7.00
C ALA A 51 -10.49 3.00 6.78
N VAL A 52 -11.10 3.55 5.72
CA VAL A 52 -12.47 3.21 5.31
C VAL A 52 -12.60 1.73 4.97
N GLY A 53 -11.65 1.17 4.20
CA GLY A 53 -11.68 -0.25 3.83
C GLY A 53 -11.44 -1.18 5.01
N ALA A 54 -10.63 -0.79 6.00
CA ALA A 54 -10.42 -1.58 7.22
C ALA A 54 -11.63 -1.52 8.16
N LEU A 55 -12.33 -0.38 8.22
CA LEU A 55 -13.46 -0.19 9.13
C LEU A 55 -14.78 -0.68 8.54
N ASN A 56 -15.05 -0.37 7.28
CA ASN A 56 -16.34 -0.61 6.63
C ASN A 56 -16.28 -1.71 5.57
N TRP A 57 -15.09 -2.25 5.30
CA TRP A 57 -14.86 -3.22 4.22
C TRP A 57 -15.25 -2.71 2.83
N ASP A 58 -15.22 -1.37 2.68
CA ASP A 58 -15.49 -0.67 1.43
C ASP A 58 -14.18 -0.33 0.71
N CYS A 59 -13.93 -1.03 -0.40
CA CYS A 59 -12.80 -0.79 -1.29
C CYS A 59 -13.16 0.00 -2.56
N GLY A 60 -14.32 0.66 -2.61
CA GLY A 60 -14.82 1.31 -3.83
C GLY A 60 -13.88 2.36 -4.42
N GLN A 61 -13.02 2.98 -3.60
CA GLN A 61 -12.06 3.98 -4.05
C GLN A 61 -10.67 3.41 -4.38
N TYR A 62 -10.42 2.12 -4.15
CA TYR A 62 -9.06 1.57 -4.24
C TYR A 62 -8.51 1.67 -5.68
N SER A 63 -9.35 1.44 -6.69
CA SER A 63 -8.96 1.52 -8.11
C SER A 63 -8.66 2.93 -8.60
N ASP A 64 -9.02 3.96 -7.83
CA ASP A 64 -8.77 5.36 -8.16
C ASP A 64 -7.55 5.92 -7.42
N ILE A 65 -6.93 5.14 -6.53
CA ILE A 65 -5.86 5.63 -5.64
C ILE A 65 -4.61 4.75 -5.73
N PHE A 66 -4.80 3.44 -5.81
CA PHE A 66 -3.71 2.48 -5.85
C PHE A 66 -3.48 1.98 -7.26
N VAL A 67 -2.24 1.55 -7.53
CA VAL A 67 -1.87 0.95 -8.81
C VAL A 67 -0.90 -0.20 -8.61
N ASP A 68 -1.04 -1.23 -9.45
CA ASP A 68 -0.09 -2.34 -9.50
C ASP A 68 1.13 -1.96 -10.33
N THR A 69 2.30 -2.13 -9.73
CA THR A 69 3.60 -1.95 -10.37
C THR A 69 4.59 -2.95 -9.80
N THR A 70 5.78 -3.02 -10.37
CA THR A 70 6.87 -3.84 -9.84
C THR A 70 7.54 -3.26 -8.59
N ASP A 71 7.11 -2.09 -8.11
CA ASP A 71 7.70 -1.42 -6.94
C ASP A 71 7.32 -2.09 -5.61
N HIS A 72 6.16 -2.77 -5.57
CA HIS A 72 5.74 -3.58 -4.44
C HIS A 72 6.08 -5.05 -4.68
N ARG A 73 6.88 -5.63 -3.79
CA ARG A 73 7.28 -7.04 -3.88
C ARG A 73 6.36 -7.91 -3.03
N LEU A 74 5.45 -8.62 -3.67
CA LEU A 74 4.61 -9.61 -3.01
C LEU A 74 5.44 -10.82 -2.57
N THR A 75 5.17 -11.31 -1.36
CA THR A 75 5.71 -12.59 -0.88
C THR A 75 4.96 -13.76 -1.52
N ALA A 76 5.49 -14.98 -1.38
CA ALA A 76 4.79 -16.18 -1.85
C ALA A 76 3.42 -16.34 -1.16
N ASP A 77 3.37 -16.09 0.15
CA ASP A 77 2.15 -16.19 0.95
C ASP A 77 1.11 -15.15 0.50
N THR A 78 1.52 -13.91 0.25
CA THR A 78 0.59 -12.88 -0.26
C THR A 78 0.05 -13.24 -1.65
N LYS A 79 0.87 -13.85 -2.52
CA LYS A 79 0.39 -14.31 -3.83
C LYS A 79 -0.62 -15.45 -3.70
N ALA A 80 -0.33 -16.44 -2.85
CA ALA A 80 -1.25 -17.54 -2.58
C ALA A 80 -2.58 -17.02 -2.01
N TYR A 81 -2.51 -16.07 -1.08
CA TYR A 81 -3.68 -15.41 -0.52
C TYR A 81 -4.51 -14.68 -1.59
N ILE A 82 -3.87 -13.90 -2.47
CA ILE A 82 -4.55 -13.20 -3.57
C ILE A 82 -5.29 -14.21 -4.47
N ASP A 83 -4.63 -15.29 -4.87
CA ASP A 83 -5.24 -16.32 -5.73
C ASP A 83 -6.40 -17.03 -5.02
N GLN A 84 -6.31 -17.20 -3.70
CA GLN A 84 -7.37 -17.80 -2.90
C GLN A 84 -8.62 -16.91 -2.80
N VAL A 85 -8.45 -15.60 -2.66
CA VAL A 85 -9.55 -14.64 -2.50
C VAL A 85 -10.18 -14.22 -3.83
N LEU A 86 -9.34 -13.92 -4.82
CA LEU A 86 -9.73 -13.32 -6.10
C LEU A 86 -9.79 -14.33 -7.25
N GLY A 87 -9.29 -15.55 -7.04
CA GLY A 87 -9.31 -16.64 -8.00
C GLY A 87 -7.93 -16.94 -8.60
N SER A 88 -7.77 -18.19 -9.06
CA SER A 88 -6.52 -18.72 -9.59
C SER A 88 -5.94 -17.84 -10.70
N GLY A 89 -4.70 -17.38 -10.51
CA GLY A 89 -3.94 -16.60 -11.49
C GLY A 89 -4.05 -15.09 -11.30
N ALA A 90 -4.89 -14.61 -10.38
CA ALA A 90 -5.00 -13.20 -10.02
C ALA A 90 -3.66 -12.60 -9.55
N SER A 91 -2.77 -13.42 -8.97
CA SER A 91 -1.47 -12.99 -8.47
C SER A 91 -0.41 -12.71 -9.57
N THR A 92 -0.68 -13.07 -10.83
CA THR A 92 0.31 -13.03 -11.94
C THR A 92 0.86 -11.63 -12.22
N HIS A 93 -0.02 -10.63 -12.17
CA HIS A 93 0.32 -9.21 -12.40
C HIS A 93 0.00 -8.33 -11.18
N ALA A 94 -0.25 -8.96 -10.04
CA ALA A 94 -0.61 -8.26 -8.82
C ALA A 94 0.55 -7.44 -8.27
N GLY A 95 0.22 -6.30 -7.70
CA GLY A 95 1.08 -5.43 -6.94
C GLY A 95 0.36 -4.98 -5.67
N TYR A 96 0.61 -3.74 -5.26
CA TYR A 96 0.04 -3.19 -4.04
C TYR A 96 -1.48 -3.05 -4.08
N TYR A 97 -2.04 -2.57 -5.20
CA TYR A 97 -3.50 -2.41 -5.34
C TYR A 97 -4.20 -3.75 -5.18
N THR A 98 -3.79 -4.77 -5.95
CA THR A 98 -4.43 -6.08 -5.90
C THR A 98 -4.30 -6.73 -4.51
N ALA A 99 -3.16 -6.56 -3.84
CA ALA A 99 -2.99 -7.06 -2.47
C ALA A 99 -3.97 -6.40 -1.47
N MET A 100 -4.08 -5.08 -1.49
CA MET A 100 -5.01 -4.36 -0.60
C MET A 100 -6.46 -4.68 -0.94
N TYR A 101 -6.78 -4.77 -2.23
CA TYR A 101 -8.12 -5.13 -2.69
C TYR A 101 -8.52 -6.55 -2.25
N ALA A 102 -7.62 -7.53 -2.37
CA ALA A 102 -7.86 -8.89 -1.88
C ALA A 102 -8.14 -8.89 -0.37
N THR A 103 -7.37 -8.16 0.42
CA THR A 103 -7.62 -8.03 1.87
C THR A 103 -9.00 -7.45 2.16
N CYS A 104 -9.38 -6.35 1.51
CA CYS A 104 -10.68 -5.72 1.74
C CYS A 104 -11.85 -6.61 1.29
N ILE A 105 -11.75 -7.25 0.12
CA ILE A 105 -12.78 -8.16 -0.41
C ILE A 105 -12.95 -9.40 0.44
N HIS A 106 -11.87 -9.93 1.01
CA HIS A 106 -11.97 -11.03 1.95
C HIS A 106 -12.73 -10.61 3.20
N GLY A 107 -12.33 -9.47 3.80
CA GLY A 107 -13.00 -8.88 4.96
C GLY A 107 -14.50 -8.64 4.73
N SER A 108 -14.88 -8.06 3.58
CA SER A 108 -16.29 -7.77 3.25
C SER A 108 -17.16 -9.02 3.12
N ARG A 109 -16.56 -10.19 2.90
CA ARG A 109 -17.27 -11.48 2.85
C ARG A 109 -17.39 -12.12 4.24
N ILE A 110 -16.32 -12.09 5.02
CA ILE A 110 -16.24 -12.87 6.27
C ILE A 110 -16.80 -12.14 7.48
N ILE A 111 -16.63 -10.81 7.55
CA ILE A 111 -17.00 -10.03 8.72
C ILE A 111 -18.52 -10.00 8.95
N PRO A 112 -19.38 -9.82 7.92
CA PRO A 112 -20.82 -9.89 8.13
C PRO A 112 -21.30 -11.25 8.66
N LEU A 113 -20.62 -12.35 8.29
CA LEU A 113 -20.92 -13.68 8.82
C LEU A 113 -20.58 -13.75 10.32
N TYR A 114 -19.42 -13.21 10.70
CA TYR A 114 -19.01 -13.18 12.10
C TYR A 114 -19.93 -12.27 12.94
N GLU A 115 -20.29 -11.09 12.44
CA GLU A 115 -21.22 -10.17 13.12
C GLU A 115 -22.60 -10.79 13.34
N ALA A 116 -23.12 -11.52 12.35
CA ALA A 116 -24.40 -12.20 12.46
C ALA A 116 -24.39 -13.26 13.57
N LEU A 117 -23.33 -14.08 13.62
CA LEU A 117 -23.17 -15.12 14.63
C LEU A 117 -22.97 -14.53 16.03
N ILE A 118 -22.14 -13.49 16.19
CA ILE A 118 -21.99 -12.80 17.48
C ILE A 118 -23.33 -12.22 17.94
N SER A 119 -24.08 -11.58 17.03
CA SER A 119 -25.37 -10.98 17.35
C SER A 119 -26.39 -12.03 17.79
N GLN A 120 -26.41 -13.17 17.12
CA GLN A 120 -27.25 -14.30 17.51
C GLN A 120 -26.87 -14.85 18.89
N ALA A 121 -25.59 -15.14 19.13
CA ALA A 121 -25.11 -15.66 20.40
C ALA A 121 -25.41 -14.70 21.56
N ARG A 122 -25.25 -13.38 21.34
CA ARG A 122 -25.64 -12.34 22.31
C ARG A 122 -27.14 -12.34 22.58
N ALA A 123 -27.99 -12.45 21.55
CA ALA A 123 -29.44 -12.53 21.72
C ALA A 123 -29.88 -13.77 22.50
N GLU A 124 -29.10 -14.86 22.40
CA GLU A 124 -29.29 -16.11 23.13
C GLU A 124 -28.56 -16.16 24.49
N ASN A 125 -27.90 -15.06 24.89
CA ASN A 125 -27.10 -14.94 26.11
C ASN A 125 -26.09 -16.10 26.30
N ARG A 126 -25.38 -16.43 25.21
CA ARG A 126 -24.33 -17.45 25.17
C ARG A 126 -23.14 -16.98 24.35
N ASP A 127 -22.06 -17.75 24.40
CA ASP A 127 -20.94 -17.62 23.47
C ASP A 127 -21.20 -18.38 22.16
N LEU A 128 -20.33 -18.15 21.18
CA LEU A 128 -20.28 -18.96 19.96
C LEU A 128 -19.94 -20.42 20.30
N THR A 129 -20.71 -21.33 19.73
CA THR A 129 -20.51 -22.77 19.81
C THR A 129 -19.31 -23.21 18.96
N GLY A 130 -18.83 -24.44 19.20
CA GLY A 130 -17.77 -25.02 18.38
C GLY A 130 -18.14 -25.14 16.90
N GLU A 131 -19.40 -25.44 16.59
CA GLU A 131 -19.90 -25.55 15.21
C GLU A 131 -19.88 -24.20 14.50
N GLU A 132 -20.35 -23.13 15.15
CA GLU A 132 -20.29 -21.77 14.59
C GLU A 132 -18.83 -21.31 14.37
N TRP A 133 -17.90 -21.70 15.25
CA TRP A 133 -16.47 -21.45 15.05
C TRP A 133 -15.90 -22.23 13.87
N ASP A 134 -16.30 -23.48 13.69
CA ASP A 134 -15.84 -24.32 12.58
C ASP A 134 -16.39 -23.82 11.24
N GLU A 135 -17.62 -23.32 11.20
CA GLU A 135 -18.21 -22.65 10.04
C GLU A 135 -17.44 -21.37 9.67
N LEU A 136 -17.13 -20.51 10.66
CA LEU A 136 -16.33 -19.31 10.44
C LEU A 136 -14.94 -19.64 9.89
N LYS A 137 -14.25 -20.63 10.49
CA LYS A 137 -12.94 -21.07 10.01
C LYS A 137 -13.04 -21.60 8.58
N LYS A 138 -14.04 -22.42 8.28
CA LYS A 138 -14.24 -22.95 6.93
C LYS A 138 -14.44 -21.83 5.90
N ALA A 139 -15.16 -20.77 6.26
CA ALA A 139 -15.36 -19.60 5.41
C ALA A 139 -14.09 -18.72 5.29
N ASN A 140 -13.23 -18.72 6.32
CA ASN A 140 -12.00 -17.94 6.43
C ASN A 140 -10.74 -18.79 6.22
N PHE A 141 -10.75 -19.70 5.24
CA PHE A 141 -9.58 -20.48 4.82
C PHE A 141 -8.91 -21.33 5.92
N GLY A 142 -9.68 -21.75 6.92
CA GLY A 142 -9.22 -22.53 8.07
C GLY A 142 -8.74 -21.69 9.26
N GLU A 143 -8.75 -20.36 9.15
CA GLU A 143 -8.27 -19.45 10.19
C GLU A 143 -9.42 -18.79 10.94
N ILE A 144 -9.14 -18.29 12.15
CA ILE A 144 -10.13 -17.47 12.88
C ILE A 144 -10.18 -16.09 12.22
N PRO A 145 -11.37 -15.60 11.82
CA PRO A 145 -11.48 -14.27 11.22
C PRO A 145 -11.08 -13.18 12.21
N PRO A 146 -10.58 -12.03 11.72
CA PRO A 146 -10.37 -10.89 12.59
C PRO A 146 -11.69 -10.48 13.24
N ALA A 147 -11.62 -9.96 14.46
CA ALA A 147 -12.81 -9.42 15.13
C ALA A 147 -13.38 -8.26 14.29
N PRO A 148 -14.73 -8.15 14.20
CA PRO A 148 -15.33 -6.97 13.60
C PRO A 148 -14.91 -5.72 14.37
N PRO A 149 -14.86 -4.55 13.70
CA PRO A 149 -14.67 -3.30 14.39
C PRO A 149 -15.74 -3.09 15.48
N PRO A 150 -15.40 -2.36 16.57
CA PRO A 150 -16.38 -2.02 17.59
C PRO A 150 -17.58 -1.29 17.00
N GLU A 151 -18.77 -1.54 17.55
CA GLU A 151 -19.98 -0.80 17.17
C GLU A 151 -19.77 0.70 17.42
N GLY A 152 -20.12 1.52 16.42
CA GLY A 152 -19.95 2.97 16.47
C GLY A 152 -18.51 3.47 16.27
N ALA A 153 -17.56 2.58 15.93
CA ALA A 153 -16.24 3.01 15.50
C ALA A 153 -16.34 3.92 14.26
N THR A 154 -15.57 5.00 14.25
CA THR A 154 -15.52 5.97 13.14
C THR A 154 -14.16 5.93 12.48
N VAL A 155 -14.11 6.29 11.20
CA VAL A 155 -12.84 6.44 10.47
C VAL A 155 -12.01 7.51 11.21
N PRO A 156 -10.78 7.18 11.66
CA PRO A 156 -9.95 8.15 12.35
C PRO A 156 -9.56 9.29 11.41
N GLU A 157 -9.33 10.48 11.98
CA GLU A 157 -8.66 11.56 11.27
C GLU A 157 -7.22 11.12 10.95
N ILE A 158 -6.85 11.20 9.67
CA ILE A 158 -5.53 10.82 9.22
C ILE A 158 -4.59 12.01 9.40
N VAL A 159 -3.61 11.85 10.29
CA VAL A 159 -2.54 12.82 10.48
C VAL A 159 -1.22 12.19 10.06
N LEU A 160 -0.60 12.73 9.01
CA LEU A 160 0.66 12.22 8.47
C LEU A 160 1.81 13.17 8.82
N ASP A 161 2.82 12.68 9.53
CA ASP A 161 4.07 13.41 9.73
C ASP A 161 5.08 13.06 8.63
N ILE A 162 5.13 13.91 7.59
CA ILE A 162 6.02 13.70 6.44
C ILE A 162 7.47 14.01 6.81
N GLN A 163 8.29 12.96 6.92
CA GLN A 163 9.71 13.07 7.23
C GLN A 163 10.55 13.46 6.00
N SER A 164 10.22 12.93 4.82
CA SER A 164 10.92 13.29 3.59
C SER A 164 10.15 12.90 2.33
N ILE A 165 10.33 13.70 1.28
CA ILE A 165 9.88 13.40 -0.08
C ILE A 165 11.10 13.44 -1.01
N ARG A 166 11.28 12.36 -1.78
CA ARG A 166 12.30 12.27 -2.85
C ARG A 166 11.63 11.93 -4.16
N VAL A 167 11.86 12.72 -5.21
CA VAL A 167 11.25 12.54 -6.53
C VAL A 167 12.32 12.22 -7.56
N THR A 168 12.02 11.32 -8.50
CA THR A 168 12.97 10.98 -9.58
C THR A 168 13.25 12.18 -10.49
N LEU A 169 14.44 12.26 -11.07
CA LEU A 169 14.71 13.18 -12.18
C LEU A 169 13.69 12.93 -13.32
N GLY A 170 12.82 13.92 -13.56
CA GLY A 170 11.69 13.81 -14.49
C GLY A 170 10.30 13.64 -13.85
N GLY A 171 10.20 13.63 -12.53
CA GLY A 171 8.91 13.80 -11.83
C GLY A 171 7.93 12.63 -11.92
N LYS A 172 8.39 11.42 -12.31
CA LYS A 172 7.51 10.27 -12.57
C LYS A 172 7.31 9.34 -11.38
N LYS A 173 8.17 9.40 -10.37
CA LYS A 173 8.10 8.56 -9.18
C LYS A 173 8.55 9.33 -7.95
N ALA A 174 7.89 9.08 -6.83
CA ALA A 174 8.24 9.63 -5.54
C ALA A 174 8.46 8.49 -4.53
N VAL A 175 9.40 8.69 -3.61
CA VAL A 175 9.58 7.89 -2.40
C VAL A 175 9.34 8.82 -1.23
N VAL A 176 8.37 8.46 -0.39
CA VAL A 176 7.98 9.25 0.77
C VAL A 176 8.24 8.43 2.02
N LEU A 177 8.84 9.06 3.02
CA LEU A 177 8.93 8.54 4.38
C LEU A 177 8.00 9.38 5.25
N PHE A 178 7.06 8.76 5.93
CA PHE A 178 6.10 9.44 6.78
C PHE A 178 5.72 8.58 7.98
N ASP A 179 5.27 9.21 9.05
CA ASP A 179 4.73 8.56 10.24
C ASP A 179 3.21 8.75 10.26
N ASP A 180 2.45 7.68 10.52
CA ASP A 180 0.99 7.74 10.67
C ASP A 180 0.55 7.66 12.15
N GLY A 181 1.49 7.80 13.08
CA GLY A 181 1.30 7.64 14.52
C GLY A 181 1.42 6.20 15.01
N SER A 182 1.17 5.21 14.14
CA SER A 182 1.29 3.78 14.46
C SER A 182 2.61 3.19 13.98
N ALA A 183 3.14 3.69 12.87
CA ALA A 183 4.37 3.22 12.27
C ALA A 183 5.06 4.30 11.43
N LEU A 184 6.39 4.19 11.36
CA LEU A 184 7.16 4.83 10.31
C LEU A 184 7.00 4.02 9.02
N LEU A 185 6.41 4.64 8.01
CA LEU A 185 6.04 4.04 6.72
C LEU A 185 6.88 4.62 5.58
N LYS A 186 7.16 3.77 4.60
CA LYS A 186 7.73 4.17 3.30
C LYS A 186 6.72 3.91 2.20
N ALA A 187 6.30 4.99 1.53
CA ALA A 187 5.48 4.91 0.33
C ALA A 187 6.31 5.08 -0.95
N ILE A 188 5.87 4.42 -2.01
CA ILE A 188 6.29 4.68 -3.39
C ILE A 188 5.05 5.13 -4.15
N LEU A 189 5.14 6.32 -4.76
CA LEU A 189 4.10 6.84 -5.64
C LEU A 189 4.63 6.94 -7.07
N VAL A 190 3.75 6.73 -8.04
CA VAL A 190 4.04 6.86 -9.47
C VAL A 190 3.10 7.87 -10.11
N ARG A 191 3.62 8.68 -11.03
CA ARG A 191 2.83 9.67 -11.76
C ARG A 191 2.35 9.07 -13.08
N ILE A 192 1.04 8.92 -13.23
CA ILE A 192 0.39 8.39 -14.44
C ILE A 192 -0.64 9.43 -14.87
N ASP A 193 -0.55 9.88 -16.12
CA ASP A 193 -1.45 10.89 -16.72
C ASP A 193 -1.62 12.15 -15.85
N GLY A 194 -0.50 12.62 -15.27
CA GLY A 194 -0.45 13.84 -14.46
C GLY A 194 -0.82 13.66 -12.99
N ARG A 195 -1.40 12.52 -12.60
CA ARG A 195 -1.85 12.22 -11.22
C ARG A 195 -0.88 11.28 -10.50
N TRP A 196 -0.74 11.46 -9.18
CA TRP A 196 0.00 10.54 -8.32
C TRP A 196 -0.87 9.36 -7.88
N TRP A 197 -0.33 8.15 -8.05
CA TRP A 197 -0.91 6.88 -7.64
C TRP A 197 -0.01 6.21 -6.63
N ILE A 198 -0.60 5.56 -5.62
CA ILE A 198 0.17 4.82 -4.61
C ILE A 198 0.46 3.42 -5.14
N ALA A 199 1.76 3.16 -5.35
CA ALA A 199 2.26 1.90 -5.89
C ALA A 199 2.79 0.95 -4.81
N SER A 200 3.08 1.45 -3.61
CA SER A 200 3.48 0.64 -2.46
C SER A 200 3.39 1.48 -1.18
N VAL A 201 3.01 0.85 -0.07
CA VAL A 201 3.28 1.34 1.30
C VAL A 201 3.81 0.17 2.11
N VAL A 202 4.93 0.36 2.82
CA VAL A 202 5.54 -0.68 3.65
C VAL A 202 6.04 -0.09 4.97
N ALA A 203 5.74 -0.77 6.07
CA ALA A 203 6.27 -0.41 7.38
C ALA A 203 7.79 -0.54 7.39
N GLN A 204 8.47 0.49 7.90
CA GLN A 204 9.90 0.46 8.21
C GLN A 204 10.12 0.18 9.70
N LYS A 205 9.24 0.69 10.55
CA LYS A 205 9.23 0.48 12.00
C LYS A 205 7.82 0.67 12.52
N VAL A 206 7.34 -0.25 13.35
CA VAL A 206 6.05 -0.10 14.07
C VAL A 206 6.34 0.42 15.47
N HIS A 207 5.52 1.35 15.96
CA HIS A 207 5.63 1.89 17.31
C HIS A 207 4.82 0.98 18.25
N PHE A 208 5.52 0.27 19.13
CA PHE A 208 4.95 -0.54 20.20
C PHE A 208 5.48 -0.03 21.54
#